data_AF-A0A662M873-F1
#
_entry.id   AF-A0A662M873-F1
#
_cell.length_a   1.000
_cell.length_b   1.000
_cell.length_c   1.000
_cell.angle_alpha   90.00
_cell.angle_beta   90.00
_cell.angle_gamma   90.00
#
_symmetry.space_group_name_H-M   'P 1'
#
loop_
_entity.id
_entity.type
_entity.pdbx_description
1 polymer ?
#
loop_
_entity_poly.entity_id
_entity_poly.type
_entity_poly.pdbx_seq_one_letter_code
_entity_poly.pdbx_strand_id
1 'polypeptide(L)'
;MKLKFIEDEENYIKVLIEDTTPDFVNAIRRTLMADLPKLAIENVTIYDNTSALFDEIIAHRLAMIPLPTDLDVLVPRSECSCGGEGCPNCVVHYTLSKEGECTVYSGDLKAEEPSWAVKDE
;
A
#
# COMPACT_ATOMS: atom_id res chain seq x y z
N MET A 1 -22.23 -7.40 -22.26
CA MET A 1 -21.52 -7.69 -21.01
C MET A 1 -22.51 -7.79 -19.87
N LYS A 2 -22.60 -8.96 -19.24
CA LYS A 2 -23.35 -9.19 -18.01
C LYS A 2 -22.38 -9.65 -16.94
N LEU A 3 -22.53 -9.14 -15.72
CA LEU A 3 -21.69 -9.47 -14.59
C LEU A 3 -22.53 -10.17 -13.53
N LYS A 4 -22.07 -11.34 -13.07
CA LYS A 4 -22.70 -12.13 -12.01
C LYS A 4 -21.69 -12.34 -10.89
N PHE A 5 -22.05 -11.97 -9.67
CA PHE A 5 -21.26 -12.26 -8.48
C PHE A 5 -21.54 -13.70 -8.04
N ILE A 6 -20.48 -14.48 -7.86
CA ILE A 6 -20.54 -15.87 -7.39
C ILE A 6 -20.22 -15.91 -5.90
N GLU A 7 -19.13 -15.26 -5.50
CA GLU A 7 -18.66 -15.16 -4.11
C GLU A 7 -18.23 -13.71 -3.86
N ASP A 8 -18.53 -13.22 -2.67
CA ASP A 8 -18.23 -11.86 -2.20
C ASP A 8 -17.85 -11.96 -0.71
N GLU A 9 -16.55 -12.00 -0.46
CA GLU A 9 -15.92 -12.02 0.85
C GLU A 9 -15.06 -10.75 1.01
N GLU A 10 -14.67 -10.43 2.24
CA GLU A 10 -13.96 -9.18 2.56
C GLU A 10 -12.73 -8.91 1.68
N ASN A 11 -11.92 -9.95 1.42
CA ASN A 11 -10.69 -9.86 0.62
C ASN A 11 -10.73 -10.67 -0.69
N TYR A 12 -11.91 -11.20 -1.07
CA TYR A 12 -12.03 -12.07 -2.23
C TYR A 12 -13.38 -11.90 -2.93
N ILE A 13 -13.33 -11.57 -4.22
CA ILE A 13 -14.51 -11.48 -5.07
C ILE A 13 -14.34 -12.41 -6.26
N LYS A 14 -15.38 -13.20 -6.54
CA LYS A 14 -15.45 -14.07 -7.71
C LYS A 14 -16.60 -13.66 -8.60
N VAL A 15 -16.27 -13.24 -9.81
CA VAL A 15 -17.25 -12.78 -10.80
C VAL A 15 -17.22 -13.64 -12.05
N LEU A 16 -18.41 -13.89 -12.60
CA LEU A 16 -18.61 -14.44 -13.93
C LEU A 16 -19.03 -13.30 -14.87
N ILE A 17 -18.24 -13.09 -15.92
CA ILE A 17 -18.50 -12.09 -16.95
C ILE A 17 -18.94 -12.81 -18.23
N GLU A 18 -20.18 -12.54 -18.66
CA GLU A 18 -20.81 -13.10 -19.86
C GLU A 18 -21.02 -12.01 -20.93
N ASP A 19 -21.34 -12.42 -22.16
CA ASP A 19 -21.59 -11.52 -23.29
C ASP A 19 -20.41 -10.55 -23.56
N THR A 20 -19.18 -11.06 -23.56
CA THR A 20 -17.94 -10.32 -23.83
C THR A 20 -16.88 -11.22 -24.47
N THR A 21 -15.72 -10.64 -24.83
CA THR A 21 -14.59 -11.35 -25.42
C THR A 21 -13.48 -11.63 -24.38
N PRO A 22 -12.67 -12.70 -24.55
CA PRO A 22 -11.58 -13.01 -23.62
C PRO A 22 -10.51 -11.91 -23.50
N ASP A 23 -10.24 -11.17 -24.58
CA ASP A 23 -9.30 -10.05 -24.58
C ASP A 23 -9.76 -8.91 -23.66
N PHE A 24 -11.06 -8.61 -23.64
CA PHE A 24 -11.64 -7.60 -22.76
C PHE A 24 -11.51 -8.00 -21.28
N VAL A 25 -11.80 -9.27 -20.94
CA VAL A 25 -11.64 -9.79 -19.57
C VAL A 25 -10.17 -9.76 -19.14
N ASN A 26 -9.25 -10.12 -20.03
CA ASN A 26 -7.82 -10.04 -19.74
C ASN A 26 -7.33 -8.60 -19.58
N ALA A 27 -7.90 -7.63 -20.31
CA ALA A 27 -7.61 -6.22 -20.11
C ALA A 27 -7.99 -5.78 -18.69
N ILE A 28 -9.20 -6.11 -18.22
CA ILE A 28 -9.63 -5.85 -16.83
C ILE A 28 -8.64 -6.47 -15.84
N ARG A 29 -8.31 -7.76 -16.00
CA ARG A 29 -7.35 -8.45 -15.12
C ARG A 29 -5.99 -7.74 -15.07
N ARG A 30 -5.48 -7.24 -16.20
CA ARG A 30 -4.21 -6.51 -16.26
C ARG A 30 -4.30 -5.17 -15.54
N THR A 31 -5.37 -4.40 -15.78
CA THR A 31 -5.59 -3.10 -15.15
C THR A 31 -5.73 -3.24 -13.62
N LEU A 32 -6.46 -4.26 -13.14
CA LEU A 32 -6.57 -4.53 -11.71
C LEU A 32 -5.22 -4.85 -11.04
N MET A 33 -4.26 -5.41 -11.78
CA MET A 33 -2.94 -5.75 -11.23
C MET A 33 -1.93 -4.60 -11.31
N ALA A 34 -1.99 -3.79 -12.37
CA ALA A 34 -0.92 -2.85 -12.72
C ALA A 34 -1.29 -1.38 -12.50
N ASP A 35 -2.55 -1.01 -12.69
CA ASP A 35 -2.96 0.39 -12.84
C ASP A 35 -3.76 0.91 -11.65
N LEU A 36 -4.04 0.07 -10.65
CA LEU A 36 -4.69 0.51 -9.41
C LEU A 36 -3.67 1.19 -8.49
N PRO A 37 -3.82 2.51 -8.21
CA PRO A 37 -2.93 3.22 -7.33
C PRO A 37 -3.12 2.73 -5.89
N LYS A 38 -2.00 2.51 -5.20
CA LYS A 38 -1.94 2.09 -3.80
C LYS A 38 -0.78 2.79 -3.11
N LEU A 39 -0.98 3.17 -1.86
CA LEU A 39 0.07 3.75 -1.03
C LEU A 39 1.10 2.66 -0.71
N ALA A 40 2.38 3.02 -0.85
CA ALA A 40 3.51 2.17 -0.50
C ALA A 40 4.65 3.03 0.03
N ILE A 41 5.53 2.43 0.83
CA ILE A 41 6.72 3.12 1.36
C ILE A 41 7.74 3.24 0.24
N GLU A 42 8.05 4.49 -0.15
CA GLU A 42 9.04 4.79 -1.19
C GLU A 42 10.40 5.19 -0.60
N ASN A 43 10.40 6.05 0.42
CA ASN A 43 11.61 6.59 1.03
C ASN A 43 11.70 6.13 2.49
N VAL A 44 12.86 5.56 2.86
CA VAL A 44 13.15 5.13 4.23
C VAL A 44 14.41 5.85 4.69
N THR A 45 14.31 6.56 5.81
CA THR A 45 15.46 7.20 6.47
C THR A 45 15.79 6.40 7.73
N ILE A 46 16.99 5.83 7.78
CA ILE A 46 17.47 5.07 8.93
C ILE A 46 18.38 5.97 9.75
N TYR A 47 17.99 6.23 10.99
CA TYR A 47 18.78 7.00 11.94
C TYR A 47 19.76 6.13 12.72
N ASP A 48 19.29 4.95 13.15
CA ASP A 48 20.09 3.95 13.84
C ASP A 48 19.58 2.55 13.50
N ASN A 49 20.51 1.65 13.19
CA ASN A 49 20.24 0.23 12.98
C ASN A 49 21.42 -0.59 13.51
N THR A 50 21.20 -1.19 14.68
CA THR A 50 22.13 -2.14 15.31
C THR A 50 21.62 -3.58 15.22
N SER A 51 20.59 -3.82 14.38
CA SER A 51 19.99 -5.14 14.21
C SER A 51 20.86 -6.07 13.36
N ALA A 52 20.43 -7.33 13.25
CA ALA A 52 21.11 -8.31 12.40
C ALA A 52 20.85 -8.12 10.89
N LEU A 53 19.86 -7.31 10.50
CA LEU A 53 19.50 -7.07 9.10
C LEU A 53 20.11 -5.76 8.62
N PHE A 54 20.69 -5.78 7.42
CA PHE A 54 21.17 -4.56 6.77
C PHE A 54 20.02 -3.62 6.41
N ASP A 55 20.36 -2.34 6.36
CA ASP A 55 19.46 -1.23 6.06
C ASP A 55 18.61 -1.47 4.81
N GLU A 56 19.20 -1.94 3.72
CA GLU A 56 18.51 -2.18 2.45
C GLU A 56 17.51 -3.34 2.57
N ILE A 57 17.80 -4.34 3.40
CA ILE A 57 16.89 -5.47 3.64
C ILE A 57 15.69 -4.99 4.46
N ILE A 58 15.91 -4.14 5.46
CA ILE A 58 14.82 -3.55 6.24
C ILE A 58 13.96 -2.66 5.34
N ALA A 59 14.58 -1.75 4.59
CA ALA A 59 13.87 -0.84 3.69
C ALA A 59 13.05 -1.60 2.64
N HIS A 60 13.62 -2.64 2.02
CA HIS A 60 12.89 -3.48 1.06
C HIS A 60 11.70 -4.19 1.70
N ARG A 61 11.84 -4.68 2.94
CA ARG A 61 10.73 -5.30 3.67
C ARG A 61 9.63 -4.30 4.02
N LEU A 62 10.01 -3.09 4.45
CA LEU A 62 9.07 -1.99 4.71
C LEU A 62 8.28 -1.62 3.45
N ALA A 63 8.93 -1.56 2.28
CA ALA A 63 8.29 -1.25 1.00
C ALA A 63 7.17 -2.25 0.59
N MET A 64 7.20 -3.47 1.12
CA MET A 64 6.21 -4.52 0.84
C MET A 64 5.08 -4.60 1.88
N ILE A 65 5.09 -3.76 2.92
CA ILE A 65 4.00 -3.72 3.90
C ILE A 65 2.76 -3.11 3.23
N PRO A 66 1.60 -3.79 3.24
CA PRO A 66 0.37 -3.22 2.73
C PRO A 66 -0.09 -2.08 3.63
N LEU A 67 -0.35 -0.90 3.05
CA LEU A 67 -0.82 0.28 3.76
C LEU A 67 -2.26 0.61 3.37
N PRO A 68 -3.08 1.11 4.31
CA PRO A 68 -4.40 1.64 3.96
C PRO A 68 -4.24 2.78 2.95
N THR A 69 -5.04 2.74 1.89
CA THR A 69 -5.02 3.76 0.82
C THR A 69 -6.41 4.37 0.69
N ASP A 70 -6.49 5.69 0.79
CA ASP A 70 -7.69 6.46 0.52
C ASP A 70 -7.39 7.46 -0.60
N LEU A 71 -7.96 7.21 -1.78
CA LEU A 71 -7.75 8.00 -3.00
C LEU A 71 -8.59 9.27 -3.05
N ASP A 72 -9.53 9.46 -2.12
CA ASP A 72 -10.28 10.71 -1.99
C ASP A 72 -9.44 11.78 -1.26
N VAL A 73 -8.49 11.34 -0.43
CA VAL A 73 -7.56 12.20 0.32
C VAL A 73 -6.22 12.33 -0.39
N LEU A 74 -5.68 11.21 -0.90
CA LEU A 74 -4.35 11.17 -1.49
C LEU A 74 -4.40 11.36 -3.01
N VAL A 75 -3.52 12.23 -3.50
CA VAL A 75 -3.23 12.38 -4.93
C VAL A 75 -1.81 11.88 -5.23
N PRO A 76 -1.58 11.28 -6.41
CA PRO A 76 -0.24 10.92 -6.85
C PRO A 76 0.71 12.12 -6.75
N ARG A 77 1.94 11.91 -6.27
CA ARG A 77 2.92 12.98 -6.08
C ARG A 77 3.22 13.77 -7.36
N SER A 78 3.14 13.11 -8.52
CA SER A 78 3.29 13.72 -9.85
C SER A 78 2.17 14.69 -10.22
N GLU A 79 0.99 14.54 -9.62
CA GLU A 79 -0.22 15.32 -9.92
C GLU A 79 -0.58 16.29 -8.78
N CYS A 80 0.21 16.29 -7.70
CA CYS A 80 -0.03 17.12 -6.55
C CYS A 80 0.32 18.59 -6.82
N SER A 81 -0.51 19.50 -6.30
CA SER A 81 -0.31 20.95 -6.39
C SER A 81 0.94 21.46 -5.68
N CYS A 82 1.54 20.67 -4.77
CA CYS A 82 2.77 21.02 -4.07
C CYS A 82 4.05 20.87 -4.92
N GLY A 83 3.95 20.49 -6.20
CA GLY A 83 5.11 20.38 -7.09
C GLY A 83 6.14 19.31 -6.67
N GLY A 84 5.73 18.37 -5.81
CA GLY A 84 6.59 17.30 -5.31
C GLY A 84 7.35 17.62 -4.02
N GLU A 85 7.11 18.76 -3.37
CA GLU A 85 7.75 19.10 -2.07
C GLU A 85 7.36 18.14 -0.95
N GLY A 86 6.18 17.52 -1.04
CA GLY A 86 5.63 16.63 -0.01
C GLY A 86 4.69 17.41 0.91
N CYS A 87 3.40 17.10 0.79
CA CYS A 87 2.35 17.68 1.63
C CYS A 87 1.42 16.56 2.13
N PRO A 88 0.53 16.85 3.10
CA PRO A 88 -0.39 15.84 3.65
C PRO A 88 -1.28 15.15 2.62
N ASN A 89 -1.48 15.75 1.43
CA ASN A 89 -2.30 15.17 0.36
C ASN A 89 -1.50 14.24 -0.57
N CYS A 90 -0.19 14.09 -0.42
CA CYS A 90 0.62 13.25 -1.30
C CYS A 90 1.73 12.44 -0.59
N VAL A 91 1.97 12.69 0.70
CA VAL A 91 2.95 11.98 1.51
C VAL A 91 2.34 11.64 2.86
N VAL A 92 2.54 10.41 3.30
CA VAL A 92 2.23 9.94 4.66
C VAL A 92 3.55 9.56 5.31
N HIS A 93 3.77 10.03 6.54
CA HIS A 93 4.96 9.72 7.30
C HIS A 93 4.68 8.63 8.34
N TYR A 94 5.63 7.73 8.45
CA TYR A 94 5.65 6.64 9.41
C TYR A 94 6.94 6.67 10.22
N THR A 95 6.85 6.34 11.51
CA THR A 95 7.99 6.26 12.42
C THR A 95 8.04 4.86 13.06
N LEU A 96 9.21 4.25 13.06
CA LEU A 96 9.48 2.97 13.71
C LEU A 96 10.64 3.14 14.71
N SER A 97 10.40 2.79 15.98
CA SER A 97 11.40 2.86 17.04
C SER A 97 11.20 1.69 18.00
N LYS A 98 12.18 0.78 18.03
CA LYS A 98 12.21 -0.41 18.90
C LYS A 98 13.63 -0.69 19.35
N GLU A 99 13.77 -1.08 20.62
CA GLU A 99 15.05 -1.37 21.27
C GLU A 99 14.96 -2.66 22.09
N GLY A 100 16.09 -3.35 22.23
CA GLY A 100 16.21 -4.59 23.01
C GLY A 100 15.88 -5.86 22.21
N GLU A 101 15.93 -7.01 22.90
CA GLU A 101 15.58 -8.31 22.33
C GLU A 101 14.06 -8.39 22.08
N CYS A 102 13.63 -8.06 20.87
CA CYS A 102 12.23 -8.11 20.47
C CYS A 102 12.05 -8.48 18.99
N THR A 103 10.85 -8.96 18.66
CA THR A 103 10.39 -9.08 17.28
C THR A 103 9.63 -7.82 16.90
N VAL A 104 10.01 -7.20 15.79
CA VAL A 104 9.33 -6.02 15.25
C VAL A 104 8.24 -6.46 14.28
N TYR A 105 7.01 -5.97 14.49
CA TYR A 105 5.84 -6.25 13.65
C TYR A 105 5.39 -5.01 12.87
N SER A 106 4.52 -5.21 11.88
CA SER A 106 3.92 -4.12 11.09
C SER A 106 3.13 -3.13 11.95
N GLY A 107 2.42 -3.60 12.98
CA GLY A 107 1.74 -2.74 13.96
C GLY A 107 2.67 -1.88 14.82
N ASP A 108 3.98 -2.10 14.81
CA ASP A 108 4.95 -1.21 15.46
C ASP A 108 5.26 0.04 14.62
N LEU A 109 4.84 0.07 13.36
CA LEU A 109 4.98 1.21 12.46
C LEU A 109 3.92 2.26 12.78
N LYS A 110 4.34 3.37 13.38
CA LYS A 110 3.43 4.44 13.82
C LYS A 110 3.23 5.46 12.71
N ALA A 111 2.00 5.60 12.24
CA ALA A 111 1.60 6.68 11.34
C ALA A 111 1.48 8.02 12.10
N GLU A 112 1.73 9.14 11.43
CA GLU A 112 1.44 10.47 11.97
C GLU A 112 -0.06 10.67 12.24
N GLU A 113 -0.90 10.24 11.29
CA GLU A 113 -2.36 10.27 11.44
C GLU A 113 -2.89 8.85 11.69
N PRO A 114 -3.77 8.64 12.70
CA PRO A 114 -4.29 7.31 13.04
C PRO A 114 -5.05 6.61 11.91
N SER A 115 -5.61 7.36 10.96
CA SER A 115 -6.31 6.81 9.79
C SER A 115 -5.39 5.96 8.90
N TRP A 116 -4.09 6.26 8.90
CA TRP A 116 -3.08 5.57 8.10
C TRP A 116 -2.36 4.46 8.86
N ALA A 117 -2.79 4.14 10.08
CA ALA A 117 -2.21 3.04 10.86
C ALA A 117 -2.30 1.73 10.08
N VAL A 118 -1.22 0.94 10.13
CA VAL A 118 -1.19 -0.37 9.47
C VAL A 118 -2.29 -1.23 10.07
N LYS A 119 -3.19 -1.71 9.21
CA LYS A 119 -4.23 -2.66 9.60
C LYS A 119 -3.64 -4.05 9.50
N ASP A 120 -3.11 -4.53 10.62
CA ASP A 120 -2.80 -5.95 10.77
C ASP A 120 -4.13 -6.68 10.98
N GLU A 121 -4.49 -7.57 10.07
CA GLU A 121 -5.59 -8.53 10.26
C GLU A 121 -5.22 -9.59 11.32
#